data_AF-A0A5E4VZP1-F1
#
_entry.id   AF-A0A5E4VZP1-F1
#
_cell.length_a   1.000
_cell.length_b   1.000
_cell.length_c   1.000
_cell.angle_alpha   90.00
_cell.angle_beta   90.00
_cell.angle_gamma   90.00
#
_symmetry.space_group_name_H-M   'P 1'
#
loop_
_entity.id
_entity.type
_entity.pdbx_description
1 polymer ?
#
loop_
_entity_poly.entity_id
_entity_poly.type
_entity_poly.pdbx_seq_one_letter_code
_entity_poly.pdbx_strand_id
1 'polypeptide(L)'
;MSAQPLQIFVLNVPEFASLIDAARRLPECRIEAAGDYTVIASDVPIAFERRALGLKPAVWYGLFTGGLDGRIDYERDIVRIAPRA
;
A
#
# COMPACT_ATOMS: atom_id res chain seq x y z
N MET A 1 -6.86 0.34 24.02
CA MET A 1 -5.86 0.69 22.99
C MET A 1 -6.64 1.05 21.75
N SER A 2 -6.52 2.28 21.24
CA SER A 2 -7.11 2.66 19.96
C SER A 2 -6.27 2.03 18.86
N ALA A 3 -6.88 1.19 18.02
CA ALA A 3 -6.20 0.62 16.86
C ALA A 3 -5.65 1.76 15.99
N GLN A 4 -4.37 1.70 15.65
CA GLN A 4 -3.76 2.66 14.72
C GLN A 4 -4.06 2.24 13.29
N PRO A 5 -4.44 3.16 12.39
CA PRO A 5 -4.62 2.84 10.98
C PRO A 5 -3.35 2.25 10.39
N LEU A 6 -3.49 1.35 9.43
CA LEU A 6 -2.33 0.97 8.61
C LEU A 6 -1.89 2.18 7.78
N GLN A 7 -0.58 2.30 7.51
CA GLN A 7 0.00 3.33 6.64
C GLN A 7 1.07 2.72 5.73
N ILE A 8 0.93 2.95 4.42
CA ILE A 8 1.93 2.56 3.41
C ILE A 8 2.54 3.85 2.87
N PHE A 9 3.87 3.94 2.89
CA PHE A 9 4.62 5.07 2.36
C PHE A 9 5.12 4.73 0.97
N VAL A 10 4.52 5.33 -0.06
CA VAL A 10 4.80 5.03 -1.45
C VAL A 10 5.60 6.16 -2.07
N LEU A 11 6.76 5.87 -2.65
CA LEU A 11 7.58 6.86 -3.35
C LEU A 11 6.85 7.33 -4.62
N ASN A 12 6.86 8.64 -4.89
CA ASN A 12 6.20 9.27 -6.04
C ASN A 12 7.00 9.10 -7.33
N VAL A 13 7.25 7.84 -7.74
CA VAL A 13 7.91 7.48 -9.00
C VAL A 13 6.96 6.67 -9.90
N PRO A 14 7.12 6.71 -11.23
CA PRO A 14 6.21 6.05 -12.17
C PRO A 14 6.00 4.55 -11.91
N GLU A 15 7.02 3.87 -11.38
CA GLU A 15 6.99 2.45 -11.06
C GLU A 15 5.90 2.08 -10.03
N PHE A 16 5.58 2.99 -9.11
CA PHE A 16 4.59 2.76 -8.05
C PHE A 16 3.26 3.49 -8.29
N ALA A 17 3.11 4.22 -9.40
CA ALA A 17 1.90 4.99 -9.68
C ALA A 17 0.63 4.13 -9.68
N SER A 18 0.70 2.89 -10.20
CA SER A 18 -0.45 2.00 -10.26
C SER A 18 -0.94 1.55 -8.89
N LEU A 19 -0.06 1.48 -7.87
CA LEU A 19 -0.46 1.21 -6.49
C LEU A 19 -1.27 2.38 -5.92
N ILE A 20 -0.80 3.61 -6.10
CA ILE A 20 -1.48 4.82 -5.63
C ILE A 20 -2.86 4.95 -6.29
N ASP A 21 -2.93 4.71 -7.60
CA ASP A 21 -4.18 4.77 -8.34
C ASP A 21 -5.16 3.66 -7.95
N ALA A 22 -4.66 2.47 -7.62
CA ALA A 22 -5.50 1.40 -7.08
C ALA A 22 -6.05 1.77 -5.70
N ALA A 23 -5.23 2.31 -4.81
CA ALA A 23 -5.65 2.74 -3.48
C ALA A 23 -6.70 3.85 -3.54
N ARG A 24 -6.58 4.82 -4.47
CA ARG A 24 -7.60 5.86 -4.69
C ARG A 24 -8.98 5.31 -5.07
N ARG A 25 -9.06 4.10 -5.60
CA ARG A 25 -10.33 3.44 -5.98
C ARG A 25 -10.95 2.63 -4.84
N LEU A 26 -10.22 2.43 -3.74
CA LEU A 26 -10.73 1.73 -2.56
C LEU A 26 -11.38 2.76 -1.62
N PRO A 27 -12.70 2.66 -1.33
CA PRO A 27 -13.38 3.60 -0.43
C PRO A 27 -12.84 3.55 1.00
N GLU A 28 -12.17 2.46 1.39
CA GLU A 28 -11.52 2.29 2.69
C GLU A 28 -10.21 3.08 2.81
N CYS A 29 -9.61 3.48 1.69
CA CYS A 29 -8.31 4.14 1.66
C CYS A 29 -8.42 5.67 1.73
N ARG A 30 -7.59 6.26 2.57
CA ARG A 30 -7.28 7.69 2.58
C ARG A 30 -5.91 7.92 1.98
N ILE A 31 -5.77 8.96 1.15
CA ILE A 31 -4.56 9.25 0.40
C ILE A 31 -4.08 10.65 0.78
N GLU A 32 -2.86 10.74 1.29
CA GLU A 32 -2.26 12.00 1.74
C GLU A 32 -0.92 12.22 1.02
N ALA A 33 -0.65 13.46 0.61
CA ALA A 33 0.63 13.83 0.04
C ALA A 33 1.64 14.13 1.17
N ALA A 34 2.85 13.58 1.06
CA ALA A 34 3.91 13.73 2.06
C ALA A 34 5.27 13.93 1.37
N GLY A 35 5.48 15.13 0.78
CA GLY A 35 6.69 15.43 0.01
C GLY A 35 6.82 14.51 -1.21
N ASP A 36 7.96 13.82 -1.33
CA ASP A 36 8.23 12.84 -2.39
C ASP A 36 7.50 11.50 -2.19
N TYR A 37 6.61 11.42 -1.20
CA TYR A 37 5.81 10.24 -0.91
C TYR A 37 4.31 10.53 -1.01
N THR A 38 3.56 9.46 -1.26
CA THR A 38 2.13 9.39 -1.03
C THR A 38 1.88 8.39 0.10
N VAL A 39 1.14 8.79 1.12
CA VAL A 39 0.74 7.91 2.22
C VAL A 39 -0.64 7.35 1.92
N ILE A 40 -0.74 6.02 1.91
CA ILE A 40 -2.01 5.29 1.84
C ILE A 40 -2.36 4.82 3.23
N ALA A 41 -3.49 5.26 3.78
CA ALA A 41 -3.96 4.87 5.10
C ALA A 41 -5.32 4.16 5.06
N SER A 42 -5.56 3.23 5.99
CA SER A 42 -6.86 2.56 6.16
C SER A 42 -7.07 2.09 7.60
N ASP A 43 -8.30 2.15 8.09
CA ASP A 43 -8.69 1.63 9.41
C ASP A 43 -9.07 0.14 9.36
N VAL A 44 -9.17 -0.43 8.16
CA VAL A 44 -9.53 -1.82 7.91
C VAL A 44 -8.48 -2.51 7.03
N PRO A 45 -8.41 -3.85 7.04
CA PRO A 45 -7.50 -4.56 6.15
C PRO A 45 -7.76 -4.25 4.67
N ILE A 46 -6.68 -4.10 3.90
CA ILE A 46 -6.70 -3.91 2.45
C ILE A 46 -5.83 -4.94 1.76
N ALA A 47 -6.09 -5.19 0.48
CA ALA A 47 -5.31 -6.12 -0.33
C ALA A 47 -5.02 -5.54 -1.71
N PHE A 48 -3.86 -5.88 -2.24
CA PHE A 48 -3.47 -5.56 -3.60
C PHE A 48 -3.02 -6.83 -4.32
N GLU A 49 -3.35 -6.93 -5.59
CA GLU A 49 -2.95 -8.04 -6.44
C GLU A 49 -1.95 -7.57 -7.49
N ARG A 50 -0.82 -8.27 -7.61
CA ARG A 50 0.28 -7.91 -8.50
C ARG A 50 -0.16 -7.74 -9.95
N ARG A 51 -1.00 -8.66 -10.43
CA ARG A 51 -1.48 -8.67 -11.81
C ARG A 51 -2.48 -7.52 -12.06
N ALA A 52 -3.36 -7.24 -11.11
CA ALA A 52 -4.28 -6.11 -11.20
C ALA A 52 -3.55 -4.76 -11.23
N LEU A 53 -2.40 -4.67 -10.55
CA LEU A 53 -1.52 -3.50 -10.59
C LEU A 53 -0.60 -3.43 -11.83
N GLY A 54 -0.55 -4.49 -12.65
CA GLY A 54 0.35 -4.57 -13.80
C GLY A 54 1.84 -4.63 -13.44
N LEU A 55 2.17 -4.97 -12.19
CA LEU A 55 3.55 -4.88 -11.70
C LEU A 55 4.40 -6.09 -12.10
N LYS A 56 5.61 -5.79 -12.59
CA LYS A 56 6.67 -6.79 -12.78
C LYS A 56 7.15 -7.29 -11.41
N PRO A 57 7.66 -8.54 -11.31
CA PRO A 57 8.11 -9.12 -10.05
C PRO A 57 9.11 -8.23 -9.27
N ALA A 58 10.06 -7.60 -9.96
CA ALA A 58 11.05 -6.75 -9.31
C ALA A 58 10.44 -5.53 -8.60
N VAL A 59 9.45 -4.88 -9.21
CA VAL A 59 8.75 -3.73 -8.61
C VAL A 59 7.80 -4.19 -7.51
N TRP A 60 7.11 -5.32 -7.73
CA TRP A 60 6.23 -5.93 -6.74
C TRP A 60 6.95 -6.13 -5.41
N TYR A 61 8.06 -6.87 -5.41
CA TYR A 61 8.82 -7.12 -4.18
C TYR A 61 9.46 -5.85 -3.56
N GLY A 62 9.41 -4.72 -4.25
CA GLY A 62 9.79 -3.39 -3.74
C GLY A 62 8.63 -2.53 -3.21
N LEU A 63 7.38 -3.02 -3.15
CA LEU A 63 6.21 -2.19 -2.81
C LEU A 63 6.31 -1.40 -1.50
N PHE A 64 7.08 -1.89 -0.53
CA PHE A 64 7.20 -1.29 0.81
C PHE A 64 8.56 -0.67 1.08
N THR A 65 9.36 -0.39 0.05
CA THR A 65 10.69 0.24 0.24
C THR A 65 10.61 1.65 0.84
N GLY A 66 9.47 2.34 0.70
CA GLY A 66 9.23 3.62 1.37
C GLY A 66 8.81 3.50 2.84
N GLY A 67 8.43 2.30 3.29
CA GLY A 67 8.00 2.01 4.67
C GLY A 67 6.56 1.51 4.77
N LEU A 68 6.27 0.84 5.88
CA LEU A 68 4.96 0.31 6.24
C LEU A 68 4.76 0.38 7.76
N ASP A 69 3.65 0.94 8.20
CA ASP A 69 3.08 0.68 9.53
C ASP A 69 1.80 -0.15 9.40
N GLY A 70 1.78 -1.33 10.02
CA GLY A 70 0.74 -2.34 9.86
C GLY A 70 1.30 -3.75 9.92
N ARG A 71 0.42 -4.75 9.79
CA ARG A 71 0.78 -6.16 9.66
C ARG A 71 0.68 -6.59 8.20
N ILE A 72 1.73 -7.21 7.69
CA ILE A 72 1.82 -7.66 6.30
C ILE A 72 1.74 -9.18 6.19
N ASP A 73 0.97 -9.65 5.21
CA ASP A 73 1.01 -11.00 4.67
C ASP A 73 1.33 -10.89 3.17
N TYR A 74 2.56 -11.23 2.81
CA TYR A 74 3.13 -10.98 1.49
C TYR A 74 3.32 -12.30 0.74
N GLU A 75 2.52 -12.53 -0.30
CA GLU A 75 2.63 -13.68 -1.19
C GLU A 75 3.17 -13.30 -2.60
N ARG A 76 3.30 -14.29 -3.47
CA ARG A 76 3.81 -14.09 -4.84
C ARG A 76 2.97 -13.11 -5.67
N ASP A 77 1.66 -13.16 -5.52
CA ASP A 77 0.72 -12.44 -6.40
C ASP A 77 -0.29 -11.56 -5.64
N ILE A 78 -0.34 -11.66 -4.31
CA ILE A 78 -1.22 -10.88 -3.44
C ILE A 78 -0.46 -10.42 -2.20
N VAL A 79 -0.79 -9.21 -1.74
CA VAL A 79 -0.38 -8.73 -0.42
C VAL A 79 -1.60 -8.27 0.34
N ARG A 80 -1.68 -8.64 1.62
CA ARG A 80 -2.69 -8.16 2.56
C ARG A 80 -2.02 -7.33 3.64
N ILE A 81 -2.59 -6.17 3.93
CA ILE A 81 -2.12 -5.28 5.00
C ILE A 81 -3.27 -5.08 5.97
N ALA A 82 -3.01 -5.22 7.27
CA ALA A 82 -3.98 -4.99 8.33
C ALA A 82 -3.46 -3.95 9.34
N PRO A 83 -4.35 -3.18 9.99
CA PRO A 83 -3.99 -2.34 11.15
C PRO A 83 -3.34 -3.16 12.27
N ARG A 84 -2.53 -2.50 13.12
CA ARG A 84 -2.05 -3.11 14.37
C ARG A 84 -3.11 -2.94 15.47
N ALA A 85 -3.31 -4.00 16.26
CA ALA A 85 -4.20 -4.00 17.41
C ALA A 85 -3.54 -3.35 18.64
#